data_AF-A0A4R3ZSA5-F1
#
_entry.id   AF-A0A4R3ZSA5-F1
#
_cell.length_a   1.000
_cell.length_b   1.000
_cell.length_c   1.000
_cell.angle_alpha   90.00
_cell.angle_beta   90.00
_cell.angle_gamma   90.00
#
_symmetry.space_group_name_H-M   'P 1'
#
loop_
_entity.id
_entity.type
_entity.pdbx_description
1 polymer ?
#
loop_
_entity_poly.entity_id
_entity_poly.type
_entity_poly.pdbx_seq_one_letter_code
_entity_poly.pdbx_strand_id
1 'polypeptide(L)'
;MDEPYTTAGITLADMRTGPFVPGRNADAHALALKKSHLRDPHVAAVNALADAIADAEGIDRGSVPYVDPQLGGVEARVLVLLDNPSTKAEAGTGSGLLSLENDDRTARNCAAFYNDLELAPGLFVHWNVAPAPIAGVKNGGSSPDERERGAAWLRELVDLLPDLRVVLLMGEHARDGWKRTGLSLPGLHIPEDVPHPSQRGLNNREGRVRLRRALLEVAEVVGGKRPVASSDTGQGTSPDPTVAPAMAESLVWAWWPTFEHYCAPGSSPRGVSSDFKTIERAIDHSELPTGKWGVIARRSGPDWTIVARRKNGRTVDLADYQAVKYDGARNGGSRGNLGPVPPGHELTMRTRDLDT
;
A
#
# COMPACT_ATOMS: atom_id res chain seq x y z
N MET A 1 19.25 -19.27 -12.89
CA MET A 1 19.86 -19.04 -11.57
C MET A 1 20.11 -17.56 -11.53
N ASP A 2 19.16 -16.82 -10.96
CA ASP A 2 19.31 -15.38 -10.74
C ASP A 2 20.17 -15.21 -9.48
N GLU A 3 21.17 -14.33 -9.53
CA GLU A 3 22.02 -14.02 -8.39
C GLU A 3 21.17 -13.47 -7.23
N PRO A 4 21.43 -13.88 -5.97
CA PRO A 4 20.78 -13.28 -4.83
C PRO A 4 21.17 -11.80 -4.76
N TYR A 5 20.20 -10.91 -4.54
CA TYR A 5 20.46 -9.54 -4.11
C TYR A 5 21.36 -9.60 -2.86
N THR A 6 22.67 -9.47 -3.02
CA THR A 6 23.61 -9.39 -1.90
C THR A 6 23.37 -8.08 -1.18
N THR A 7 22.87 -8.17 0.04
CA THR A 7 22.67 -7.09 1.03
C THR A 7 23.99 -6.45 1.51
N ALA A 8 25.11 -6.77 0.86
CA ALA A 8 26.43 -6.26 1.22
C ALA A 8 26.51 -4.76 0.88
N GLY A 9 26.34 -3.91 1.89
CA GLY A 9 26.54 -2.47 1.80
C GLY A 9 25.33 -1.59 2.12
N ILE A 10 24.14 -2.14 2.36
CA ILE A 10 22.98 -1.33 2.79
C ILE A 10 23.02 -1.09 4.30
N THR A 11 22.90 0.17 4.71
CA THR A 11 22.84 0.56 6.12
C THR A 11 21.39 0.79 6.57
N LEU A 12 21.14 0.80 7.89
CA LEU A 12 19.82 1.18 8.39
C LEU A 12 19.45 2.62 7.98
N ALA A 13 20.43 3.52 7.90
CA ALA A 13 20.21 4.88 7.43
C ALA A 13 19.67 4.91 5.98
N ASP A 14 20.23 4.10 5.08
CA ASP A 14 19.73 3.97 3.71
C ASP A 14 18.29 3.45 3.68
N MET A 15 17.95 2.50 4.56
CA MET A 15 16.58 1.97 4.67
C MET A 15 15.60 3.04 5.18
N ARG A 16 16.03 3.92 6.09
CA ARG A 16 15.18 4.99 6.67
C ARG A 16 14.86 6.11 5.67
N THR A 17 15.70 6.30 4.65
CA THR A 17 15.51 7.33 3.62
C THR A 17 15.04 6.78 2.27
N GLY A 18 15.23 5.48 2.04
CA GLY A 18 14.85 4.81 0.80
C GLY A 18 13.41 4.28 0.82
N PRO A 19 12.92 3.80 -0.34
CA PRO A 19 11.62 3.14 -0.41
C PRO A 19 11.65 1.82 0.37
N PHE A 20 10.47 1.40 0.83
CA PHE A 20 10.31 0.05 1.36
C PHE A 20 10.51 -0.98 0.25
N VAL A 21 11.23 -2.06 0.55
CA VAL A 21 11.39 -3.23 -0.31
C VAL A 21 10.66 -4.40 0.34
N PRO A 22 9.43 -4.70 -0.09
CA PRO A 22 8.65 -5.77 0.50
C PRO A 22 9.34 -7.12 0.40
N GLY A 23 9.34 -7.89 1.49
CA GLY A 23 10.03 -9.17 1.58
C GLY A 23 11.52 -9.10 1.91
N ARG A 24 12.12 -7.90 2.05
CA ARG A 24 13.55 -7.76 2.43
C ARG A 24 13.87 -8.48 3.75
N ASN A 25 12.93 -8.56 4.69
CA ASN A 25 13.15 -9.25 5.96
C ASN A 25 13.27 -10.78 5.83
N ALA A 26 13.07 -11.37 4.63
CA ALA A 26 13.41 -12.75 4.36
C ALA A 26 14.93 -12.98 4.20
N ASP A 27 15.69 -11.92 3.89
CA ASP A 27 17.14 -11.96 3.88
C ASP A 27 17.69 -11.90 5.31
N ALA A 28 18.54 -12.88 5.67
CA ALA A 28 19.05 -13.02 7.03
C ALA A 28 19.96 -11.85 7.42
N HIS A 29 20.72 -11.27 6.48
CA HIS A 29 21.60 -10.14 6.77
C HIS A 29 20.80 -8.85 7.03
N ALA A 30 19.81 -8.56 6.20
CA ALA A 30 18.90 -7.43 6.39
C ALA A 30 18.15 -7.52 7.72
N LEU A 31 17.63 -8.72 8.04
CA LEU A 31 16.93 -8.95 9.30
C LEU A 31 17.87 -8.83 10.50
N ALA A 32 19.09 -9.38 10.43
CA ALA A 32 20.08 -9.26 11.50
C ALA A 32 20.50 -7.80 11.74
N LEU A 33 20.68 -7.03 10.67
CA LEU A 33 20.95 -5.59 10.76
C LEU A 33 19.81 -4.86 11.47
N LYS A 34 18.56 -5.04 11.06
CA LYS A 34 17.42 -4.43 11.77
C LYS A 34 17.37 -4.87 13.24
N LYS A 35 17.63 -6.14 13.53
CA LYS A 35 17.63 -6.65 14.91
C LYS A 35 18.71 -6.03 15.80
N SER A 36 19.89 -5.71 15.25
CA SER A 36 20.93 -5.03 16.04
C SER A 36 20.57 -3.60 16.43
N HIS A 37 19.57 -3.00 15.77
CA HIS A 37 19.12 -1.62 15.99
C HIS A 37 17.80 -1.53 16.79
N LEU A 38 17.33 -2.63 17.38
CA LEU A 38 16.09 -2.64 18.19
C LEU A 38 16.12 -1.72 19.41
N ARG A 39 17.31 -1.31 19.85
CA ARG A 39 17.53 -0.46 21.02
C ARG A 39 18.15 0.89 20.65
N ASP A 40 18.10 1.27 19.38
CA ASP A 40 18.45 2.62 18.96
C ASP A 40 17.54 3.65 19.63
N PRO A 41 18.03 4.88 19.92
CA PRO A 41 17.32 5.85 20.75
C PRO A 41 15.86 6.11 20.35
N HIS A 42 15.56 6.15 19.04
CA HIS A 42 14.22 6.46 18.55
C HIS A 42 13.22 5.31 18.70
N VAL A 43 13.66 4.04 18.81
CA VAL A 43 12.77 2.88 18.99
C VAL A 43 12.88 2.21 20.36
N ALA A 44 13.91 2.53 21.14
CA ALA A 44 14.21 1.85 22.40
C ALA A 44 13.03 1.84 23.38
N ALA A 45 12.36 2.99 23.58
CA ALA A 45 11.23 3.09 24.51
C ALA A 45 10.02 2.29 24.05
N VAL A 46 9.69 2.34 22.75
CA VAL A 46 8.57 1.58 22.18
C VAL A 46 8.83 0.08 22.23
N ASN A 47 10.08 -0.35 21.99
CA ASN A 47 10.45 -1.76 22.09
C ASN A 47 10.57 -2.24 23.54
N ALA A 48 10.85 -1.35 24.50
CA ALA A 48 10.75 -1.66 25.92
C ALA A 48 9.29 -1.88 26.36
N LEU A 49 8.34 -1.13 25.78
CA LEU A 49 6.91 -1.38 25.98
C LEU A 49 6.50 -2.77 25.48
N ALA A 50 7.01 -3.21 24.32
CA ALA A 50 6.79 -4.57 23.84
C ALA A 50 7.31 -5.64 24.82
N ASP A 51 8.47 -5.42 25.44
CA ASP A 51 9.00 -6.31 26.49
C ASP A 51 8.11 -6.29 27.74
N ALA A 52 7.63 -5.13 28.17
CA ALA A 52 6.76 -4.99 29.33
C ALA A 52 5.41 -5.72 29.12
N ILE A 53 4.85 -5.66 27.91
CA ILE A 53 3.66 -6.43 27.54
C ILE A 53 3.95 -7.93 27.63
N ALA A 54 5.08 -8.39 27.08
CA ALA A 54 5.45 -9.81 27.14
C ALA A 54 5.59 -10.29 28.60
N ASP A 55 6.27 -9.51 29.44
CA ASP A 55 6.43 -9.80 30.88
C ASP A 55 5.07 -9.85 31.60
N ALA A 56 4.15 -8.93 31.29
CA ALA A 56 2.83 -8.87 31.90
C ALA A 56 1.89 -10.02 31.45
N GLU A 57 2.02 -10.46 30.19
CA GLU A 57 1.29 -11.61 29.66
C GLU A 57 1.94 -12.96 30.03
N GLY A 58 3.12 -12.95 30.67
CA GLY A 58 3.84 -14.16 31.07
C GLY A 58 4.40 -14.96 29.89
N ILE A 59 4.77 -14.28 28.81
CA ILE A 59 5.33 -14.87 27.58
C ILE A 59 6.76 -14.38 27.33
N ASP A 60 7.51 -15.10 26.49
CA ASP A 60 8.89 -14.73 26.18
C ASP A 60 8.98 -13.35 25.50
N ARG A 61 9.94 -12.52 25.92
CA ARG A 61 10.25 -11.26 25.25
C ARG A 61 10.57 -11.49 23.77
N GLY A 62 10.02 -10.63 22.92
CA GLY A 62 10.03 -10.80 21.46
C GLY A 62 8.83 -11.59 20.90
N SER A 63 8.00 -12.20 21.75
CA SER A 63 6.70 -12.74 21.31
C SER A 63 5.74 -11.64 20.88
N VAL A 64 5.80 -10.49 21.55
CA VAL A 64 5.23 -9.23 21.05
C VAL A 64 6.20 -8.68 20.01
N PRO A 65 5.80 -8.51 18.74
CA PRO A 65 6.73 -8.04 17.71
C PRO A 65 7.23 -6.63 18.00
N TYR A 66 8.52 -6.40 17.78
CA TYR A 66 9.15 -5.11 17.95
C TYR A 66 8.83 -4.16 16.77
N VAL A 67 8.87 -2.86 16.99
CA VAL A 67 8.82 -1.87 15.91
C VAL A 67 10.09 -1.98 15.05
N ASP A 68 9.91 -1.97 13.73
CA ASP A 68 11.02 -1.94 12.77
C ASP A 68 11.86 -0.66 12.94
N PRO A 69 13.19 -0.75 13.21
CA PRO A 69 14.05 0.44 13.32
C PRO A 69 14.16 1.31 12.07
N GLN A 70 13.69 0.82 10.91
CA GLN A 70 13.50 1.63 9.69
C GLN A 70 12.42 2.72 9.88
N LEU A 71 11.50 2.55 10.83
CA LEU A 71 10.39 3.45 11.13
C LEU A 71 10.75 4.50 12.19
N GLY A 72 9.86 5.49 12.39
CA GLY A 72 10.11 6.65 13.25
C GLY A 72 10.21 6.35 14.75
N GLY A 73 9.55 5.29 15.24
CA GLY A 73 9.46 5.04 16.68
C GLY A 73 8.84 6.23 17.42
N VAL A 74 9.52 6.75 18.44
CA VAL A 74 9.08 7.95 19.21
C VAL A 74 9.09 9.24 18.38
N GLU A 75 9.84 9.28 17.28
CA GLU A 75 9.89 10.43 16.36
C GLU A 75 8.72 10.43 15.36
N ALA A 76 7.88 9.39 15.39
CA ALA A 76 6.77 9.25 14.45
C ALA A 76 5.69 10.32 14.66
N ARG A 77 5.16 10.84 13.55
CA ARG A 77 4.01 11.75 13.52
C ARG A 77 2.70 11.02 13.23
N VAL A 78 2.79 9.76 12.79
CA VAL A 78 1.66 8.93 12.39
C VAL A 78 1.75 7.59 13.12
N LEU A 79 0.78 7.33 14.00
CA LEU A 79 0.57 6.00 14.57
C LEU A 79 -0.38 5.22 13.68
N VAL A 80 0.08 4.08 13.15
CA VAL A 80 -0.73 3.21 12.31
C VAL A 80 -1.17 2.01 13.13
N LEU A 81 -2.48 1.84 13.27
CA LEU A 81 -3.08 0.77 14.05
C LEU A 81 -3.69 -0.29 13.16
N LEU A 82 -3.29 -1.54 13.39
CA LEU A 82 -3.92 -2.74 12.85
C LEU A 82 -4.48 -3.59 13.99
N ASP A 83 -5.04 -4.75 13.65
CA ASP A 83 -5.70 -5.65 14.60
C ASP A 83 -4.70 -6.32 15.56
N ASN A 84 -3.99 -7.32 15.06
CA ASN A 84 -3.10 -8.20 15.81
C ASN A 84 -1.92 -8.65 14.94
N PRO A 85 -0.81 -9.10 15.54
CA PRO A 85 0.31 -9.65 14.80
C PRO A 85 -0.12 -10.77 13.85
N SER A 86 0.39 -10.73 12.62
CA SER A 86 0.33 -11.90 11.75
C SER A 86 1.46 -12.87 12.08
N THR A 87 1.32 -14.11 11.65
CA THR A 87 2.37 -15.14 11.78
C THR A 87 3.70 -14.77 11.10
N LYS A 88 3.72 -13.77 10.23
CA LYS A 88 4.95 -13.23 9.60
C LYS A 88 5.61 -12.12 10.42
N ALA A 89 4.90 -11.56 11.40
CA ALA A 89 5.44 -10.67 12.42
C ALA A 89 5.84 -11.42 13.70
N GLU A 90 5.29 -12.61 13.96
CA GLU A 90 5.63 -13.46 15.12
C GLU A 90 7.12 -13.86 15.15
N ALA A 91 7.75 -13.80 16.33
CA ALA A 91 9.09 -14.36 16.52
C ALA A 91 9.10 -15.89 16.30
N GLY A 92 10.16 -16.40 15.66
CA GLY A 92 10.35 -17.82 15.39
C GLY A 92 9.73 -18.33 14.08
N THR A 93 8.61 -17.74 13.61
CA THR A 93 8.00 -18.08 12.30
C THR A 93 8.00 -16.93 11.28
N GLY A 94 8.28 -15.72 11.74
CA GLY A 94 8.42 -14.49 10.98
C GLY A 94 9.64 -13.67 11.40
N SER A 95 9.63 -12.37 11.10
CA SER A 95 10.76 -11.47 11.38
C SER A 95 10.91 -11.14 12.87
N GLY A 96 9.81 -11.18 13.64
CA GLY A 96 9.72 -10.57 14.97
C GLY A 96 9.53 -9.05 14.94
N LEU A 97 9.24 -8.47 13.76
CA LEU A 97 9.13 -7.03 13.54
C LEU A 97 7.77 -6.63 12.97
N LEU A 98 7.24 -5.49 13.41
CA LEU A 98 6.16 -4.74 12.77
C LEU A 98 6.74 -3.94 11.60
N SER A 99 6.86 -4.60 10.45
CA SER A 99 7.61 -4.08 9.30
C SER A 99 6.83 -4.19 8.00
N LEU A 100 6.93 -3.14 7.18
CA LEU A 100 6.44 -3.12 5.80
C LEU A 100 7.31 -3.95 4.85
N GLU A 101 8.48 -4.39 5.32
CA GLU A 101 9.38 -5.28 4.56
C GLU A 101 9.22 -6.75 4.93
N ASN A 102 8.21 -7.08 5.75
CA ASN A 102 7.82 -8.46 6.00
C ASN A 102 7.28 -9.12 4.72
N ASP A 103 7.50 -10.44 4.63
CA ASP A 103 7.02 -11.24 3.50
C ASP A 103 5.53 -11.62 3.66
N ASP A 104 4.68 -10.60 3.76
CA ASP A 104 3.23 -10.76 3.85
C ASP A 104 2.49 -9.71 3.01
N ARG A 105 1.20 -9.99 2.74
CA ARG A 105 0.40 -9.18 1.83
C ARG A 105 0.01 -7.82 2.42
N THR A 106 -0.19 -7.74 3.72
CA THR A 106 -0.51 -6.48 4.41
C THR A 106 0.68 -5.54 4.31
N ALA A 107 1.87 -6.02 4.67
CA ALA A 107 3.13 -5.29 4.55
C ALA A 107 3.38 -4.81 3.12
N ARG A 108 3.26 -5.70 2.12
CA ARG A 108 3.39 -5.36 0.68
C ARG A 108 2.42 -4.29 0.22
N ASN A 109 1.15 -4.36 0.66
CA ASN A 109 0.15 -3.37 0.27
C ASN A 109 0.47 -2.00 0.88
N CYS A 110 0.79 -1.94 2.18
CA CYS A 110 1.19 -0.69 2.82
C CYS A 110 2.43 -0.09 2.16
N ALA A 111 3.48 -0.88 1.96
CA ALA A 111 4.70 -0.46 1.27
C ALA A 111 4.42 0.11 -0.11
N ALA A 112 3.55 -0.53 -0.90
CA ALA A 112 3.19 -0.03 -2.22
C ALA A 112 2.54 1.36 -2.17
N PHE A 113 1.59 1.59 -1.26
CA PHE A 113 0.98 2.92 -1.11
C PHE A 113 1.98 3.96 -0.57
N TYR A 114 2.85 3.58 0.36
CA TYR A 114 3.79 4.52 0.98
C TYR A 114 4.84 4.93 -0.05
N ASN A 115 5.33 3.98 -0.85
CA ASN A 115 6.26 4.26 -1.94
C ASN A 115 5.60 5.08 -3.07
N ASP A 116 4.36 4.78 -3.49
CA ASP A 116 3.62 5.54 -4.51
C ASP A 116 3.41 7.01 -4.12
N LEU A 117 3.25 7.26 -2.82
CA LEU A 117 3.01 8.58 -2.27
C LEU A 117 4.29 9.24 -1.71
N GLU A 118 5.45 8.60 -1.90
CA GLU A 118 6.76 9.06 -1.43
C GLU A 118 6.77 9.42 0.08
N LEU A 119 6.04 8.65 0.89
CA LEU A 119 5.91 8.88 2.32
C LEU A 119 7.13 8.33 3.05
N ALA A 120 7.90 9.23 3.68
CA ALA A 120 9.14 8.88 4.35
C ALA A 120 8.90 7.87 5.51
N PRO A 121 9.71 6.79 5.63
CA PRO A 121 9.58 5.79 6.69
C PRO A 121 9.55 6.37 8.11
N GLY A 122 10.36 7.40 8.37
CA GLY A 122 10.44 8.07 9.68
C GLY A 122 9.15 8.74 10.15
N LEU A 123 8.16 8.95 9.28
CA LEU A 123 6.87 9.54 9.68
C LEU A 123 6.00 8.58 10.50
N PHE A 124 6.22 7.27 10.36
CA PHE A 124 5.28 6.26 10.84
C PHE A 124 5.84 5.46 12.01
N VAL A 125 4.93 4.99 12.86
CA VAL A 125 5.13 3.85 13.75
C VAL A 125 3.92 2.92 13.57
N HIS A 126 4.17 1.64 13.35
CA HIS A 126 3.12 0.63 13.22
C HIS A 126 2.93 -0.10 14.54
N TRP A 127 1.68 -0.33 14.91
CA TRP A 127 1.30 -1.03 16.14
C TRP A 127 0.00 -1.82 15.95
N ASN A 128 -0.26 -2.78 16.84
CA ASN A 128 -1.48 -3.59 16.84
C ASN A 128 -2.30 -3.30 18.09
N VAL A 129 -3.61 -3.16 17.95
CA VAL A 129 -4.50 -2.91 19.10
C VAL A 129 -4.61 -4.12 20.03
N ALA A 130 -4.31 -5.32 19.55
CA ALA A 130 -4.06 -6.52 20.34
C ALA A 130 -2.59 -6.95 20.09
N PRO A 131 -1.62 -6.44 20.87
CA PRO A 131 -0.19 -6.59 20.56
C PRO A 131 0.38 -7.97 20.91
N ALA A 132 -0.18 -8.68 21.88
CA ALA A 132 0.22 -10.03 22.23
C ALA A 132 -0.31 -11.06 21.22
N PRO A 133 0.36 -12.21 21.05
CA PRO A 133 -0.17 -13.33 20.27
C PRO A 133 -1.58 -13.72 20.75
N ILE A 134 -2.53 -13.80 19.83
CA ILE A 134 -3.93 -14.10 20.14
C ILE A 134 -4.16 -15.61 20.29
N ALA A 135 -5.10 -15.97 21.16
CA ALA A 135 -5.50 -17.37 21.33
C ALA A 135 -6.46 -17.81 20.21
N GLY A 136 -6.33 -19.04 19.73
CA GLY A 136 -7.30 -19.65 18.81
C GLY A 136 -6.82 -19.81 17.37
N VAL A 137 -7.61 -19.34 16.39
CA VAL A 137 -7.35 -19.60 14.97
C VAL A 137 -6.18 -18.76 14.48
N LYS A 138 -5.19 -19.43 13.86
CA LYS A 138 -4.02 -18.79 13.25
C LYS A 138 -4.45 -17.71 12.24
N ASN A 139 -4.01 -16.46 12.46
CA ASN A 139 -4.44 -15.26 11.72
C ASN A 139 -5.96 -14.95 11.82
N GLY A 140 -6.60 -15.32 12.93
CA GLY A 140 -7.91 -14.80 13.32
C GLY A 140 -7.84 -13.33 13.71
N GLY A 141 -8.99 -12.67 13.77
CA GLY A 141 -9.07 -11.32 14.34
C GLY A 141 -9.14 -11.37 15.86
N SER A 142 -8.72 -10.30 16.52
CA SER A 142 -8.75 -10.22 17.98
C SER A 142 -10.17 -10.30 18.56
N SER A 143 -10.28 -10.82 19.76
CA SER A 143 -11.48 -10.74 20.59
C SER A 143 -11.65 -9.33 21.20
N PRO A 144 -12.88 -8.96 21.62
CA PRO A 144 -13.10 -7.74 22.40
C PRO A 144 -12.21 -7.62 23.64
N ASP A 145 -12.00 -8.72 24.37
CA ASP A 145 -11.22 -8.72 25.61
C ASP A 145 -9.73 -8.51 25.35
N GLU A 146 -9.20 -9.08 24.27
CA GLU A 146 -7.81 -8.83 23.83
C GLU A 146 -7.60 -7.35 23.48
N ARG A 147 -8.56 -6.73 22.79
CA ARG A 147 -8.50 -5.29 22.48
C ARG A 147 -8.68 -4.41 23.71
N GLU A 148 -9.49 -4.84 24.68
CA GLU A 148 -9.63 -4.13 25.96
C GLU A 148 -8.32 -4.11 26.74
N ARG A 149 -7.63 -5.27 26.84
CA ARG A 149 -6.30 -5.35 27.46
C ARG A 149 -5.28 -4.51 26.69
N GLY A 150 -5.27 -4.61 25.37
CA GLY A 150 -4.39 -3.83 24.51
C GLY A 150 -4.61 -2.32 24.58
N ALA A 151 -5.82 -1.86 24.93
CA ALA A 151 -6.12 -0.44 25.06
C ALA A 151 -5.32 0.25 26.17
N ALA A 152 -4.99 -0.44 27.26
CA ALA A 152 -4.13 0.12 28.32
C ALA A 152 -2.73 0.40 27.80
N TRP A 153 -2.12 -0.60 27.15
CA TRP A 153 -0.80 -0.48 26.52
C TRP A 153 -0.77 0.55 25.39
N LEU A 154 -1.87 0.70 24.66
CA LEU A 154 -1.98 1.71 23.62
C LEU A 154 -1.98 3.14 24.18
N ARG A 155 -2.49 3.38 25.39
CA ARG A 155 -2.35 4.69 26.07
C ARG A 155 -0.89 4.97 26.37
N GLU A 156 -0.18 4.00 26.94
CA GLU A 156 1.25 4.13 27.23
C GLU A 156 2.07 4.36 25.94
N LEU A 157 1.74 3.67 24.85
CA LEU A 157 2.37 3.92 23.56
C LEU A 157 2.17 5.36 23.10
N VAL A 158 0.94 5.88 23.20
CA VAL A 158 0.62 7.25 22.77
C VAL A 158 1.41 8.28 23.60
N ASP A 159 1.61 8.04 24.89
CA ASP A 159 2.45 8.90 25.75
C ASP A 159 3.93 8.94 25.31
N LEU A 160 4.40 7.92 24.60
CA LEU A 160 5.75 7.85 24.02
C LEU A 160 5.90 8.60 22.68
N LEU A 161 4.82 9.14 22.11
CA LEU A 161 4.81 9.77 20.78
C LEU A 161 4.58 11.29 20.87
N PRO A 162 5.59 12.08 21.27
CA PRO A 162 5.42 13.52 21.53
C PRO A 162 5.01 14.33 20.30
N ASP A 163 5.35 13.85 19.10
CA ASP A 163 5.07 14.52 17.83
C ASP A 163 3.84 13.95 17.09
N LEU A 164 3.04 13.11 17.75
CA LEU A 164 1.88 12.46 17.15
C LEU A 164 0.88 13.50 16.60
N ARG A 165 0.58 13.41 15.30
CA ARG A 165 -0.40 14.25 14.60
C ARG A 165 -1.57 13.46 14.05
N VAL A 166 -1.35 12.20 13.68
CA VAL A 166 -2.36 11.36 13.03
C VAL A 166 -2.40 9.98 13.65
N VAL A 167 -3.60 9.45 13.91
CA VAL A 167 -3.82 8.03 14.15
C VAL A 167 -4.56 7.43 12.96
N LEU A 168 -3.89 6.51 12.25
CA LEU A 168 -4.41 5.85 11.06
C LEU A 168 -4.99 4.48 11.43
N LEU A 169 -6.31 4.38 11.53
CA LEU A 169 -7.05 3.20 12.01
C LEU A 169 -7.39 2.25 10.87
N MET A 170 -6.55 1.26 10.60
CA MET A 170 -6.70 0.37 9.44
C MET A 170 -7.65 -0.81 9.71
N GLY A 171 -8.94 -0.57 9.50
CA GLY A 171 -10.01 -1.58 9.63
C GLY A 171 -10.76 -1.54 10.96
N GLU A 172 -11.84 -2.32 11.06
CA GLU A 172 -12.79 -2.23 12.18
C GLU A 172 -12.17 -2.56 13.54
N HIS A 173 -11.30 -3.57 13.61
CA HIS A 173 -10.67 -3.96 14.87
C HIS A 173 -9.73 -2.88 15.40
N ALA A 174 -8.98 -2.20 14.51
CA ALA A 174 -8.16 -1.06 14.87
C ALA A 174 -9.01 0.10 15.43
N ARG A 175 -10.17 0.36 14.81
CA ARG A 175 -11.12 1.38 15.30
C ARG A 175 -11.71 1.02 16.66
N ASP A 176 -12.11 -0.23 16.86
CA ASP A 176 -12.63 -0.71 18.15
C ASP A 176 -11.57 -0.60 19.26
N GLY A 177 -10.34 -1.03 18.98
CA GLY A 177 -9.23 -0.93 19.92
C GLY A 177 -8.89 0.51 20.30
N TRP A 178 -8.82 1.42 19.31
CA TRP A 178 -8.64 2.85 19.58
C TRP A 178 -9.76 3.43 20.44
N LYS A 179 -11.02 3.11 20.12
CA LYS A 179 -12.19 3.58 20.88
C LYS A 179 -12.12 3.19 22.36
N ARG A 180 -11.63 1.99 22.68
CA ARG A 180 -11.47 1.50 24.06
C ARG A 180 -10.42 2.27 24.87
N THR A 181 -9.48 2.93 24.21
CA THR A 181 -8.52 3.80 24.92
C THR A 181 -9.22 4.95 25.62
N GLY A 182 -10.36 5.43 25.08
CA GLY A 182 -11.03 6.64 25.58
C GLY A 182 -10.21 7.92 25.40
N LEU A 183 -9.11 7.88 24.63
CA LEU A 183 -8.26 9.03 24.39
C LEU A 183 -8.99 10.05 23.51
N SER A 184 -8.92 11.31 23.92
CA SER A 184 -9.35 12.46 23.14
C SER A 184 -8.22 13.49 23.20
N LEU A 185 -7.37 13.46 22.17
CA LEU A 185 -6.19 14.33 22.09
C LEU A 185 -6.50 15.55 21.23
N PRO A 186 -6.42 16.78 21.79
CA PRO A 186 -6.65 18.00 21.02
C PRO A 186 -5.70 18.09 19.82
N GLY A 187 -6.25 18.37 18.64
CA GLY A 187 -5.47 18.55 17.41
C GLY A 187 -4.98 17.26 16.74
N LEU A 188 -5.35 16.08 17.27
CA LEU A 188 -5.08 14.81 16.62
C LEU A 188 -6.06 14.57 15.46
N HIS A 189 -5.54 14.25 14.27
CA HIS A 189 -6.35 13.86 13.11
C HIS A 189 -6.55 12.34 13.06
N ILE A 190 -7.75 11.90 12.71
CA ILE A 190 -8.07 10.48 12.53
C ILE A 190 -8.89 10.36 11.23
N PRO A 191 -8.28 9.93 10.11
CA PRO A 191 -9.00 9.71 8.87
C PRO A 191 -10.11 8.66 9.03
N GLU A 192 -11.26 8.93 8.43
CA GLU A 192 -12.43 8.04 8.48
C GLU A 192 -12.40 6.97 7.37
N ASP A 193 -13.12 5.87 7.62
CA ASP A 193 -13.37 4.78 6.65
C ASP A 193 -12.14 4.11 6.04
N VAL A 194 -11.02 4.11 6.76
CA VAL A 194 -9.79 3.46 6.31
C VAL A 194 -9.96 1.94 6.37
N PRO A 195 -9.84 1.23 5.23
CA PRO A 195 -9.97 -0.22 5.20
C PRO A 195 -8.70 -0.88 5.72
N HIS A 196 -8.83 -2.13 6.20
CA HIS A 196 -7.65 -2.93 6.52
C HIS A 196 -6.82 -3.20 5.23
N PRO A 197 -5.49 -3.08 5.25
CA PRO A 197 -4.61 -3.31 4.10
C PRO A 197 -4.48 -4.79 3.68
N SER A 198 -5.38 -5.66 4.14
CA SER A 198 -5.37 -7.08 3.79
C SER A 198 -6.01 -7.30 2.43
N GLN A 199 -5.91 -8.53 1.91
CA GLN A 199 -6.59 -8.90 0.69
C GLN A 199 -8.11 -8.64 0.78
N ARG A 200 -8.75 -8.93 1.91
CA ARG A 200 -10.20 -8.73 2.07
C ARG A 200 -10.59 -7.25 1.99
N GLY A 201 -9.81 -6.37 2.63
CA GLY A 201 -10.09 -4.93 2.63
C GLY A 201 -9.75 -4.22 1.31
N LEU A 202 -8.75 -4.70 0.57
CA LEU A 202 -8.23 -4.03 -0.63
C LEU A 202 -8.48 -4.76 -1.96
N ASN A 203 -9.15 -5.92 -1.97
CA ASN A 203 -9.53 -6.64 -3.20
C ASN A 203 -10.61 -5.91 -4.02
N ASN A 204 -11.07 -4.75 -3.59
CA ASN A 204 -12.03 -3.92 -4.29
C ASN A 204 -11.44 -2.51 -4.51
N ARG A 205 -11.83 -1.88 -5.62
CA ARG A 205 -11.34 -0.56 -6.04
C ARG A 205 -11.63 0.51 -4.98
N GLU A 206 -12.80 0.45 -4.37
CA GLU A 206 -13.25 1.41 -3.36
C GLU A 206 -12.32 1.41 -2.13
N GLY A 207 -11.92 0.23 -1.64
CA GLY A 207 -10.97 0.09 -0.54
C GLY A 207 -9.60 0.68 -0.87
N ARG A 208 -9.08 0.46 -2.09
CA ARG A 208 -7.82 1.09 -2.53
C ARG A 208 -7.94 2.61 -2.58
N VAL A 209 -9.05 3.14 -3.09
CA VAL A 209 -9.32 4.58 -3.15
C VAL A 209 -9.40 5.18 -1.74
N ARG A 210 -10.14 4.55 -0.82
CA ARG A 210 -10.27 5.02 0.57
C ARG A 210 -8.93 5.03 1.30
N LEU A 211 -8.11 3.98 1.14
CA LEU A 211 -6.76 3.96 1.74
C LEU A 211 -5.85 5.05 1.14
N ARG A 212 -5.88 5.24 -0.19
CA ARG A 212 -5.11 6.31 -0.84
C ARG A 212 -5.54 7.70 -0.36
N ARG A 213 -6.85 7.95 -0.27
CA ARG A 213 -7.41 9.21 0.25
C ARG A 213 -6.91 9.48 1.66
N ALA A 214 -7.03 8.50 2.56
CA ALA A 214 -6.57 8.63 3.93
C ALA A 214 -5.06 8.92 4.03
N LEU A 215 -4.23 8.32 3.17
CA LEU A 215 -2.79 8.59 3.15
C LEU A 215 -2.44 9.96 2.56
N LEU A 216 -3.24 10.48 1.62
CA LEU A 216 -3.11 11.86 1.16
C LEU A 216 -3.48 12.86 2.27
N GLU A 217 -4.56 12.60 3.01
CA GLU A 217 -4.92 13.40 4.19
C GLU A 217 -3.80 13.37 5.25
N VAL A 218 -3.22 12.19 5.49
CA VAL A 218 -2.04 12.05 6.37
C VAL A 218 -0.91 12.95 5.88
N ALA A 219 -0.57 12.91 4.59
CA ALA A 219 0.50 13.73 4.00
C ALA A 219 0.24 15.24 4.16
N GLU A 220 -1.01 15.68 4.00
CA GLU A 220 -1.40 17.07 4.22
C GLU A 220 -1.20 17.49 5.67
N VAL A 221 -1.69 16.70 6.63
CA VAL A 221 -1.60 16.99 8.07
C VAL A 221 -0.15 17.06 8.52
N VAL A 222 0.68 16.07 8.18
CA VAL A 222 2.09 16.04 8.59
C VAL A 222 2.94 17.10 7.88
N GLY A 223 2.50 17.55 6.69
CA GLY A 223 3.05 18.67 5.94
C GLY A 223 2.60 20.05 6.43
N GLY A 224 1.76 20.13 7.47
CA GLY A 224 1.30 21.39 8.08
C GLY A 224 0.10 22.04 7.40
N LYS A 225 -0.60 21.33 6.50
CA LYS A 225 -1.87 21.78 5.92
C LYS A 225 -3.03 21.27 6.78
N ARG A 226 -4.00 22.14 7.13
CA ARG A 226 -5.22 21.70 7.82
C ARG A 226 -6.06 20.84 6.86
N PRO A 227 -6.47 19.62 7.26
CA PRO A 227 -7.33 18.79 6.43
C PRO A 227 -8.68 19.49 6.25
N VAL A 228 -9.20 19.47 5.02
CA VAL A 228 -10.53 20.01 4.71
C VAL A 228 -11.56 19.10 5.37
N ALA A 229 -12.35 19.66 6.30
CA ALA A 229 -13.39 18.91 6.97
C ALA A 229 -14.42 18.39 5.96
N SER A 230 -14.67 17.08 5.99
CA SER A 230 -15.76 16.44 5.26
C SER A 230 -17.09 16.90 5.84
N SER A 231 -17.75 17.90 5.24
CA SER A 231 -19.14 18.24 5.56
C SER A 231 -20.08 17.50 4.62
N ASP A 232 -20.95 16.69 5.23
CA ASP A 232 -22.11 16.05 4.62
C ASP A 232 -23.14 17.09 4.10
N THR A 233 -23.78 16.73 2.98
CA THR A 233 -25.02 17.24 2.34
C THR A 233 -25.45 18.71 2.47
N GLY A 234 -25.50 19.42 1.33
CA GLY A 234 -26.25 20.67 1.20
C GLY A 234 -26.07 21.43 -0.12
N GLN A 235 -26.97 21.17 -1.07
CA GLN A 235 -27.45 22.00 -2.19
C GLN A 235 -26.56 23.15 -2.73
N GLY A 236 -26.14 22.97 -4.00
CA GLY A 236 -26.29 23.92 -5.10
C GLY A 236 -25.96 25.40 -4.85
N THR A 237 -24.76 25.80 -5.23
CA THR A 237 -24.50 27.08 -5.92
C THR A 237 -23.28 26.93 -6.81
N SER A 238 -23.42 27.25 -8.10
CA SER A 238 -22.30 27.35 -9.04
C SER A 238 -21.33 28.45 -8.62
N PRO A 239 -20.00 28.25 -8.71
CA PRO A 239 -19.07 29.37 -8.77
C PRO A 239 -18.72 29.71 -10.23
N ASP A 240 -18.65 31.02 -10.45
CA ASP A 240 -18.16 31.70 -11.65
C ASP A 240 -16.72 31.29 -12.01
N PRO A 241 -16.34 31.25 -13.30
CA PRO A 241 -15.07 30.70 -13.75
C PRO A 241 -14.03 31.81 -13.93
N THR A 242 -13.18 32.10 -12.93
CA THR A 242 -11.96 32.87 -13.22
C THR A 242 -10.81 32.62 -12.24
N VAL A 243 -10.28 31.40 -12.22
CA VAL A 243 -8.83 31.16 -12.08
C VAL A 243 -8.53 29.89 -12.88
N ALA A 244 -7.77 30.02 -13.97
CA ALA A 244 -7.35 28.87 -14.76
C ALA A 244 -6.42 27.95 -13.91
N PRO A 245 -6.72 26.65 -13.76
CA PRO A 245 -5.75 25.71 -13.25
C PRO A 245 -4.72 25.42 -14.35
N ALA A 246 -3.46 25.25 -13.94
CA ALA A 246 -2.38 24.78 -14.79
C ALA A 246 -2.83 23.54 -15.58
N MET A 247 -2.47 23.51 -16.86
CA MET A 247 -2.94 22.53 -17.84
C MET A 247 -2.89 21.09 -17.31
N ALA A 248 -4.06 20.51 -17.04
CA ALA A 248 -4.19 19.08 -16.86
C ALA A 248 -3.80 18.41 -18.17
N GLU A 249 -2.72 17.62 -18.17
CA GLU A 249 -2.41 16.74 -19.29
C GLU A 249 -3.66 15.88 -19.58
N SER A 250 -4.21 16.02 -20.79
CA SER A 250 -5.42 15.30 -21.20
C SER A 250 -5.20 13.81 -21.03
N LEU A 251 -6.01 13.18 -20.18
CA LEU A 251 -5.89 11.76 -19.87
C LEU A 251 -6.23 10.94 -21.12
N VAL A 252 -5.26 10.22 -21.67
CA VAL A 252 -5.47 9.38 -22.87
C VAL A 252 -5.45 7.91 -22.47
N TRP A 253 -6.49 7.18 -22.88
CA TRP A 253 -6.60 5.73 -22.74
C TRP A 253 -6.27 5.05 -24.05
N ALA A 254 -5.82 3.80 -23.97
CA ALA A 254 -5.44 2.99 -25.12
C ALA A 254 -5.77 1.52 -24.90
N TRP A 255 -5.85 0.75 -25.99
CA TRP A 255 -6.01 -0.70 -25.88
C TRP A 255 -5.18 -1.54 -26.86
N TRP A 256 -4.88 -2.78 -26.43
CA TRP A 256 -4.18 -3.81 -27.19
C TRP A 256 -5.00 -5.12 -27.24
N PRO A 257 -4.86 -5.95 -28.28
CA PRO A 257 -5.64 -7.18 -28.42
C PRO A 257 -5.35 -8.23 -27.34
N THR A 258 -4.11 -8.27 -26.84
CA THR A 258 -3.68 -9.23 -25.81
C THR A 258 -2.58 -8.65 -24.92
N PHE A 259 -2.28 -9.35 -23.82
CA PHE A 259 -1.11 -9.05 -22.98
C PHE A 259 0.20 -9.15 -23.75
N GLU A 260 0.35 -10.14 -24.64
CA GLU A 260 1.56 -10.31 -25.44
C GLU A 260 1.82 -9.14 -26.38
N HIS A 261 0.76 -8.53 -26.92
CA HIS A 261 0.83 -7.30 -27.70
C HIS A 261 1.25 -6.11 -26.85
N TYR A 262 0.58 -5.90 -25.71
CA TYR A 262 0.92 -4.79 -24.81
C TYR A 262 2.37 -4.87 -24.31
N CYS A 263 2.83 -6.07 -23.94
CA CYS A 263 4.17 -6.29 -23.39
C CYS A 263 5.27 -6.32 -24.46
N ALA A 264 4.95 -6.25 -25.76
CA ALA A 264 5.98 -6.18 -26.79
C ALA A 264 6.58 -4.75 -26.82
N PRO A 265 7.90 -4.59 -26.62
CA PRO A 265 8.53 -3.28 -26.64
C PRO A 265 8.24 -2.52 -27.94
N GLY A 266 7.89 -1.23 -27.82
CA GLY A 266 7.58 -0.38 -28.96
C GLY A 266 6.25 -0.68 -29.66
N SER A 267 5.41 -1.59 -29.15
CA SER A 267 4.12 -1.88 -29.78
C SER A 267 3.13 -0.72 -29.67
N SER A 268 2.38 -0.48 -30.74
CA SER A 268 1.35 0.54 -30.81
C SER A 268 0.00 0.02 -30.36
N PRO A 269 -0.83 0.83 -29.65
CA PRO A 269 -2.20 0.45 -29.36
C PRO A 269 -3.06 0.41 -30.64
N ARG A 270 -4.13 -0.37 -30.60
CA ARG A 270 -5.11 -0.44 -31.69
C ARG A 270 -5.95 0.82 -31.79
N GLY A 271 -6.28 1.42 -30.65
CA GLY A 271 -6.95 2.71 -30.60
C GLY A 271 -6.71 3.45 -29.31
N VAL A 272 -6.88 4.77 -29.37
CA VAL A 272 -6.78 5.71 -28.25
C VAL A 272 -8.04 6.55 -28.14
N SER A 273 -8.35 7.02 -26.94
CA SER A 273 -9.49 7.90 -26.66
C SER A 273 -9.28 8.62 -25.34
N SER A 274 -9.82 9.82 -25.21
CA SER A 274 -9.95 10.52 -23.93
C SER A 274 -11.03 9.90 -23.01
N ASP A 275 -11.94 9.10 -23.55
CA ASP A 275 -13.03 8.44 -22.84
C ASP A 275 -12.80 6.93 -22.68
N PHE A 276 -12.75 6.48 -21.42
CA PHE A 276 -12.58 5.07 -21.08
C PHE A 276 -13.70 4.19 -21.63
N LYS A 277 -14.95 4.70 -21.68
CA LYS A 277 -16.10 3.93 -22.19
C LYS A 277 -16.00 3.70 -23.69
N THR A 278 -15.38 4.61 -24.42
CA THR A 278 -15.08 4.45 -25.84
C THR A 278 -14.04 3.36 -26.07
N ILE A 279 -13.02 3.26 -25.22
CA ILE A 279 -12.10 2.10 -25.24
C ILE A 279 -12.82 0.78 -24.97
N GLU A 280 -13.67 0.73 -23.94
CA GLU A 280 -14.43 -0.48 -23.61
C GLU A 280 -15.29 -0.96 -24.79
N ARG A 281 -16.02 -0.04 -25.43
CA ARG A 281 -16.83 -0.32 -26.62
C ARG A 281 -15.97 -0.77 -27.80
N ALA A 282 -14.81 -0.18 -28.02
CA ALA A 282 -13.93 -0.58 -29.12
C ALA A 282 -13.43 -2.02 -28.95
N ILE A 283 -13.12 -2.44 -27.72
CA ILE A 283 -12.73 -3.82 -27.43
C ILE A 283 -13.90 -4.78 -27.66
N ASP A 284 -15.11 -4.43 -27.24
CA ASP A 284 -16.29 -5.30 -27.42
C ASP A 284 -16.68 -5.50 -28.89
N HIS A 285 -16.44 -4.51 -29.75
CA HIS A 285 -16.68 -4.61 -31.20
C HIS A 285 -15.49 -5.21 -31.97
N SER A 286 -14.42 -5.60 -31.29
CA SER A 286 -13.23 -6.18 -31.92
C SER A 286 -13.19 -7.71 -31.76
N GLU A 287 -12.71 -8.40 -32.78
CA GLU A 287 -12.42 -9.83 -32.68
C GLU A 287 -11.11 -10.06 -31.92
N LEU A 288 -11.22 -10.60 -30.70
CA LEU A 288 -10.07 -10.98 -29.89
C LEU A 288 -9.70 -12.46 -30.14
N PRO A 289 -8.41 -12.83 -30.10
CA PRO A 289 -8.01 -14.22 -30.20
C PRO A 289 -8.64 -15.10 -29.11
N THR A 290 -8.97 -16.35 -29.45
CA THR A 290 -9.62 -17.30 -28.55
C THR A 290 -8.90 -17.41 -27.21
N GLY A 291 -9.65 -17.30 -26.11
CA GLY A 291 -9.10 -17.39 -24.76
C GLY A 291 -8.35 -16.13 -24.27
N LYS A 292 -8.09 -15.13 -25.13
CA LYS A 292 -7.39 -13.90 -24.75
C LYS A 292 -8.35 -12.81 -24.24
N TRP A 293 -7.75 -11.76 -23.69
CA TRP A 293 -8.41 -10.58 -23.14
C TRP A 293 -7.81 -9.34 -23.78
N GLY A 294 -8.65 -8.37 -24.15
CA GLY A 294 -8.21 -7.05 -24.56
C GLY A 294 -7.60 -6.32 -23.37
N VAL A 295 -6.52 -5.61 -23.59
CA VAL A 295 -5.75 -4.91 -22.55
C VAL A 295 -6.00 -3.42 -22.67
N ILE A 296 -6.26 -2.76 -21.55
CA ILE A 296 -6.47 -1.31 -21.46
C ILE A 296 -5.31 -0.69 -20.68
N ALA A 297 -4.73 0.38 -21.21
CA ALA A 297 -3.67 1.15 -20.57
C ALA A 297 -4.02 2.64 -20.53
N ARG A 298 -3.41 3.34 -19.59
CA ARG A 298 -3.44 4.80 -19.48
C ARG A 298 -2.10 5.37 -19.91
N ARG A 299 -2.12 6.53 -20.55
CA ARG A 299 -0.89 7.29 -20.81
C ARG A 299 -0.38 7.94 -19.53
N SER A 300 0.93 7.84 -19.30
CA SER A 300 1.66 8.52 -18.22
C SER A 300 2.95 9.07 -18.83
N GLY A 301 2.95 10.35 -19.22
CA GLY A 301 4.04 10.94 -20.00
C GLY A 301 4.22 10.27 -21.39
N PRO A 302 5.44 9.86 -21.78
CA PRO A 302 5.66 9.14 -23.04
C PRO A 302 5.16 7.68 -23.01
N ASP A 303 4.93 7.14 -21.81
CA ASP A 303 4.71 5.72 -21.59
C ASP A 303 3.24 5.33 -21.38
N TRP A 304 2.98 4.04 -21.47
CA TRP A 304 1.69 3.43 -21.21
C TRP A 304 1.77 2.57 -19.96
N THR A 305 0.82 2.71 -19.06
CA THR A 305 0.67 1.89 -17.86
C THR A 305 -0.58 1.05 -17.99
N ILE A 306 -0.46 -0.27 -17.93
CA ILE A 306 -1.63 -1.15 -18.00
C ILE A 306 -2.52 -0.98 -16.76
N VAL A 307 -3.83 -0.86 -16.96
CA VAL A 307 -4.77 -0.62 -15.85
C VAL A 307 -5.88 -1.65 -15.75
N ALA A 308 -6.28 -2.25 -16.88
CA ALA A 308 -7.38 -3.20 -16.90
C ALA A 308 -7.28 -4.17 -18.08
N ARG A 309 -8.11 -5.20 -18.03
CA ARG A 309 -8.38 -6.09 -19.15
C ARG A 309 -9.88 -6.24 -19.36
N ARG A 310 -10.32 -6.39 -20.60
CA ARG A 310 -11.74 -6.52 -20.96
C ARG A 310 -12.00 -7.71 -21.86
N LYS A 311 -13.13 -8.38 -21.62
CA LYS A 311 -13.66 -9.47 -22.46
C LYS A 311 -15.15 -9.64 -22.22
N ASN A 312 -15.93 -9.87 -23.28
CA ASN A 312 -17.36 -10.19 -23.23
C ASN A 312 -18.16 -9.20 -22.36
N GLY A 313 -17.96 -7.90 -22.58
CA GLY A 313 -18.66 -6.86 -21.82
C GLY A 313 -18.14 -6.63 -20.39
N ARG A 314 -17.18 -7.42 -19.91
CA ARG A 314 -16.64 -7.35 -18.55
C ARG A 314 -15.24 -6.75 -18.54
N THR A 315 -15.08 -5.65 -17.81
CA THR A 315 -13.77 -5.07 -17.46
C THR A 315 -13.33 -5.59 -16.10
N VAL A 316 -12.06 -5.96 -16.02
CA VAL A 316 -11.38 -6.41 -14.81
C VAL A 316 -10.14 -5.56 -14.66
N ASP A 317 -10.13 -4.71 -13.63
CA ASP A 317 -8.95 -3.92 -13.26
C ASP A 317 -7.78 -4.85 -12.93
N LEU A 318 -6.58 -4.45 -13.35
CA LEU A 318 -5.35 -5.13 -12.99
C LEU A 318 -4.88 -4.61 -11.64
N ALA A 319 -4.45 -5.52 -10.78
CA ALA A 319 -3.77 -5.12 -9.56
C ALA A 319 -2.37 -4.58 -9.92
N ASP A 320 -1.89 -3.56 -9.21
CA ASP A 320 -0.63 -2.86 -9.52
C ASP A 320 0.57 -3.82 -9.65
N TYR A 321 0.66 -4.88 -8.82
CA TYR A 321 1.74 -5.88 -8.95
C TYR A 321 1.69 -6.66 -10.26
N GLN A 322 0.50 -6.84 -10.85
CA GLN A 322 0.34 -7.44 -12.17
C GLN A 322 0.70 -6.42 -13.24
N ALA A 323 0.31 -5.16 -13.06
CA ALA A 323 0.64 -4.07 -13.97
C ALA A 323 2.16 -3.89 -14.11
N VAL A 324 2.88 -3.77 -12.99
CA VAL A 324 4.34 -3.66 -12.94
C VAL A 324 5.03 -4.78 -13.71
N LYS A 325 4.52 -6.02 -13.64
CA LYS A 325 5.07 -7.14 -14.40
C LYS A 325 4.94 -6.94 -15.92
N TYR A 326 3.79 -6.48 -16.38
CA TYR A 326 3.51 -6.30 -17.81
C TYR A 326 4.15 -5.02 -18.35
N ASP A 327 4.17 -3.94 -17.57
CA ASP A 327 4.88 -2.69 -17.88
C ASP A 327 6.40 -2.95 -17.93
N GLY A 328 6.93 -3.72 -16.98
CA GLY A 328 8.33 -4.16 -16.99
C GLY A 328 8.68 -4.99 -18.21
N ALA A 329 7.80 -5.91 -18.63
CA ALA A 329 7.98 -6.67 -19.86
C ALA A 329 7.93 -5.77 -21.12
N ARG A 330 7.04 -4.78 -21.14
CA ARG A 330 6.97 -3.76 -22.21
C ARG A 330 8.25 -2.93 -22.31
N ASN A 331 8.90 -2.66 -21.19
CA ASN A 331 10.15 -1.92 -21.11
C ASN A 331 11.40 -2.79 -21.34
N GLY A 332 11.24 -3.99 -21.92
CA GLY A 332 12.34 -4.89 -22.27
C GLY A 332 12.74 -5.88 -21.18
N GLY A 333 11.99 -5.94 -20.07
CA GLY A 333 12.18 -6.91 -18.99
C GLY A 333 11.63 -8.32 -19.29
N SER A 334 11.70 -9.20 -18.29
CA SER A 334 11.27 -10.59 -18.41
C SER A 334 9.78 -10.72 -18.73
N ARG A 335 9.45 -11.53 -19.73
CA ARG A 335 8.08 -11.81 -20.18
C ARG A 335 7.37 -12.91 -19.39
N GLY A 336 8.08 -13.60 -18.48
CA GLY A 336 7.53 -14.70 -17.68
C GLY A 336 6.77 -15.74 -18.52
N ASN A 337 5.53 -16.05 -18.12
CA ASN A 337 4.67 -17.04 -18.79
C ASN A 337 3.83 -16.46 -19.94
N LEU A 338 4.19 -15.30 -20.49
CA LEU A 338 3.50 -14.76 -21.67
C LEU A 338 3.71 -15.69 -22.87
N GLY A 339 2.71 -15.73 -23.75
CA GLY A 339 2.84 -16.42 -25.04
C GLY A 339 3.93 -15.79 -25.94
N PRO A 340 4.15 -16.39 -27.12
CA PRO A 340 5.10 -15.88 -28.09
C PRO A 340 4.79 -14.41 -28.44
N VAL A 341 5.85 -13.66 -28.77
CA VAL A 341 5.71 -12.28 -29.25
C VAL A 341 4.87 -12.29 -30.54
N PRO A 342 3.81 -11.47 -30.64
CA PRO A 342 3.02 -11.38 -31.86
C PRO A 342 3.88 -10.96 -33.07
N PRO A 343 3.50 -11.34 -34.29
CA PRO A 343 4.19 -10.93 -35.51
C PRO A 343 4.37 -9.41 -35.58
N GLY A 344 5.50 -8.94 -36.11
CA GLY A 344 5.83 -7.50 -36.12
C GLY A 344 4.79 -6.60 -36.79
N HIS A 345 4.08 -7.11 -37.80
CA HIS A 345 2.99 -6.38 -38.46
C HIS A 345 1.80 -6.15 -37.51
N GLU A 346 1.59 -7.02 -36.51
CA GLU A 346 0.56 -6.84 -35.48
C GLU A 346 0.97 -5.84 -34.39
N LEU A 347 2.27 -5.57 -34.24
CA LEU A 347 2.81 -4.64 -33.23
C LEU A 347 2.88 -3.20 -33.73
N THR A 348 2.89 -2.99 -35.04
CA THR A 348 3.17 -1.70 -35.69
C THR A 348 1.97 -1.12 -36.45
N MET A 349 0.78 -1.69 -36.26
CA MET A 349 -0.42 -1.13 -36.87
C MET A 349 -0.66 0.30 -36.43
N ARG A 350 -1.21 1.09 -37.37
CA ARG A 350 -1.63 2.45 -37.13
C ARG A 350 -2.68 2.49 -36.01
N THR A 351 -2.35 3.19 -34.94
CA THR A 351 -3.30 3.52 -33.87
C THR A 351 -4.43 4.38 -34.41
N ARG A 352 -5.68 3.98 -34.13
CA ARG A 352 -6.87 4.76 -34.45
C ARG A 352 -7.16 5.76 -33.32
N ASP A 353 -7.43 7.00 -33.67
CA ASP A 353 -8.12 7.91 -32.77
C ASP A 353 -9.61 7.53 -32.78
N LEU A 354 -10.18 7.25 -31.61
CA LEU A 354 -11.56 6.80 -31.47
C LEU A 354 -12.50 7.94 -31.07
N ASP A 355 -11.96 9.14 -30.85
CA ASP A 355 -12.74 10.34 -30.57
C ASP A 355 -13.17 11.07 -31.86
N THR A 356 -12.70 10.61 -33.02
CA THR A 356 -12.91 11.22 -34.36
C THR A 356 -13.81 10.42 -35.28
#